data_AF-X1TKK8-F1
#
_entry.id   AF-X1TKK8-F1
#
_cell.length_a   1.000
_cell.length_b   1.000
_cell.length_c   1.000
_cell.angle_alpha   90.00
_cell.angle_beta   90.00
_cell.angle_gamma   90.00
#
_symmetry.space_group_name_H-M   'P 1'
#
loop_
_entity.id
_entity.type
_entity.pdbx_description
1 polymer ?
#
loop_
_entity_poly.entity_id
_entity_poly.type
_entity_poly.pdbx_seq_one_letter_code
_entity_poly.pdbx_strand_id
1 'polypeptide(L)'
;LRAGVFESAIGQEFNLASGKETRIIDLANMVNEITGNEAGVRFTERRKWDTKDRLLASIDRARELIGYEPNTPFDEGLQDTVQWFRDHWEEIQASAHFGPGVSAAVREMTVVER
;
A
#
# COMPACT_ATOMS: atom_id res chain seq x y z
N LEU A 1 -13.42 5.96 -14.98
CA LEU A 1 -13.24 4.51 -14.77
C LEU A 1 -14.07 3.75 -15.80
N ARG A 2 -13.51 2.72 -16.47
CA ARG A 2 -14.23 1.95 -17.52
C ARG A 2 -15.58 1.40 -17.05
N ALA A 3 -15.70 1.04 -15.77
CA ALA A 3 -16.96 0.60 -15.16
C ALA A 3 -18.15 1.57 -15.35
N GLY A 4 -17.90 2.88 -15.52
CA GLY A 4 -18.96 3.87 -15.77
C GLY A 4 -19.42 3.97 -17.24
N VAL A 5 -18.84 3.16 -18.13
CA VAL A 5 -19.09 3.22 -19.59
C VAL A 5 -19.66 1.91 -20.12
N PHE A 6 -19.36 0.77 -19.50
CA PHE A 6 -19.81 -0.54 -19.96
C PHE A 6 -21.12 -0.94 -19.26
N GLU A 7 -22.19 -1.17 -20.04
CA GLU A 7 -23.48 -1.66 -19.51
C GLU A 7 -23.33 -3.00 -18.78
N SER A 8 -22.41 -3.86 -19.23
CA SER A 8 -22.06 -5.14 -18.59
C SER A 8 -21.59 -4.98 -17.15
N ALA A 9 -21.15 -3.80 -16.72
CA ALA A 9 -20.71 -3.54 -15.36
C ALA A 9 -21.86 -3.15 -14.42
N ILE A 10 -23.04 -2.79 -14.92
CA ILE A 10 -24.17 -2.31 -14.10
C ILE A 10 -24.64 -3.44 -13.18
N GLY A 11 -24.65 -3.17 -11.88
CA GLY A 11 -25.08 -4.13 -10.85
C GLY A 11 -24.08 -5.27 -10.59
N GLN A 12 -22.88 -5.21 -11.16
CA GLN A 12 -21.85 -6.23 -10.98
C GLN A 12 -20.83 -5.85 -9.91
N GLU A 13 -20.30 -6.86 -9.25
CA GLU A 13 -19.14 -6.82 -8.37
C GLU A 13 -17.95 -7.54 -9.00
N PHE A 14 -16.77 -6.91 -8.96
CA PHE A 14 -15.52 -7.50 -9.43
C PHE A 14 -14.33 -6.82 -8.76
N ASN A 15 -13.21 -7.54 -8.65
CA ASN A 15 -12.01 -7.00 -8.01
C ASN A 15 -11.25 -6.06 -8.95
N LEU A 16 -10.84 -4.91 -8.44
CA LEU A 16 -9.79 -4.09 -9.04
C LEU A 16 -8.51 -4.31 -8.24
N ALA A 17 -7.63 -5.15 -8.76
CA ALA A 17 -6.42 -5.58 -8.09
C ALA A 17 -5.29 -5.79 -9.11
N SER A 18 -4.05 -5.95 -8.65
CA SER A 18 -2.92 -6.25 -9.54
C SER A 18 -2.94 -7.68 -10.11
N GLY A 19 -3.69 -8.60 -9.49
CA GLY A 19 -3.59 -10.04 -9.77
C GLY A 19 -2.24 -10.65 -9.37
N LYS A 20 -1.42 -9.93 -8.59
CA LYS A 20 -0.10 -10.33 -8.11
C LYS A 20 -0.02 -10.10 -6.60
N GLU A 21 0.81 -10.88 -5.90
CA GLU A 21 1.08 -10.70 -4.47
C GLU A 21 2.52 -10.24 -4.24
N THR A 22 2.72 -9.46 -3.19
CA THR A 22 4.04 -9.00 -2.73
C THR A 22 4.17 -9.33 -1.25
N ARG A 23 5.28 -9.95 -0.83
CA ARG A 23 5.52 -10.19 0.59
C ARG A 23 5.85 -8.88 1.28
N ILE A 24 5.39 -8.69 2.52
CA ILE A 24 5.64 -7.47 3.29
C ILE A 24 7.15 -7.20 3.48
N ILE A 25 7.97 -8.24 3.68
CA ILE A 25 9.41 -8.10 3.79
C ILE A 25 10.06 -7.59 2.51
N ASP A 26 9.57 -8.02 1.34
CA ASP A 26 10.10 -7.55 0.05
C ASP A 26 9.75 -6.09 -0.15
N LEU A 27 8.49 -5.70 0.12
CA LEU A 27 8.06 -4.31 0.07
C LEU A 27 8.90 -3.42 1.00
N ALA A 28 9.13 -3.85 2.25
CA ALA A 28 9.94 -3.09 3.20
C ALA A 28 11.39 -2.89 2.70
N ASN A 29 11.98 -3.93 2.12
CA ASN A 29 13.32 -3.85 1.55
C ASN A 29 13.37 -2.94 0.31
N MET A 30 12.38 -3.02 -0.58
CA MET A 30 12.27 -2.13 -1.74
C MET A 30 12.16 -0.66 -1.31
N VAL A 31 11.36 -0.36 -0.28
CA VAL A 31 11.26 1.00 0.26
C VAL A 31 12.61 1.46 0.84
N ASN A 32 13.30 0.60 1.60
CA ASN A 32 14.62 0.94 2.14
C ASN A 32 15.63 1.25 1.04
N GLU A 33 15.66 0.43 -0.01
CA GLU A 33 16.55 0.64 -1.16
C GLU A 33 16.26 1.96 -1.88
N ILE A 34 15.00 2.23 -2.25
CA ILE A 34 14.61 3.44 -2.98
C ILE A 34 14.89 4.71 -2.16
N THR A 35 14.74 4.63 -0.84
CA THR A 35 14.94 5.77 0.07
C THR A 35 16.37 5.92 0.58
N GLY A 36 17.24 4.94 0.34
CA GLY A 36 18.58 4.90 0.92
C GLY A 36 18.59 4.70 2.44
N ASN A 37 17.55 4.06 3.00
CA ASN A 37 17.44 3.83 4.44
C ASN A 37 18.28 2.63 4.89
N GLU A 38 19.27 2.89 5.74
CA GLU A 38 20.17 1.87 6.30
C GLU A 38 19.69 1.29 7.64
N ALA A 39 18.59 1.76 8.22
CA ALA A 39 18.10 1.31 9.53
C ALA A 39 17.54 -0.13 9.53
N GLY A 40 17.29 -0.71 8.36
CA GLY A 40 16.84 -2.09 8.21
C GLY A 40 15.36 -2.32 8.56
N VAL A 41 15.02 -3.56 8.95
CA VAL A 41 13.65 -3.99 9.28
C VAL A 41 13.63 -4.63 10.66
N ARG A 42 12.68 -4.21 11.51
CA ARG A 42 12.39 -4.82 12.80
C ARG A 42 11.09 -5.60 12.73
N PHE A 43 11.12 -6.86 13.16
CA PHE A 43 9.91 -7.67 13.29
C PHE A 43 9.23 -7.38 14.63
N THR A 44 7.90 -7.22 14.58
CA THR A 44 7.05 -6.99 15.74
C THR A 44 5.92 -8.01 15.78
N GLU A 45 5.19 -8.08 16.88
CA GLU A 45 4.01 -8.93 16.98
C GLU A 45 2.97 -8.57 15.92
N ARG A 46 2.27 -9.59 15.43
CA ARG A 46 1.15 -9.41 14.51
C ARG A 46 -0.01 -8.74 15.23
N ARG A 47 -0.67 -7.81 14.54
CA ARG A 47 -1.92 -7.19 15.02
C ARG A 47 -2.98 -8.28 15.21
N LYS A 48 -3.64 -8.30 16.39
CA LYS A 48 -4.63 -9.35 16.75
C LYS A 48 -5.79 -9.48 15.75
N TRP A 49 -6.17 -8.39 15.10
CA TRP A 49 -7.28 -8.34 14.14
C TRP A 49 -6.86 -8.70 12.70
N ASP A 50 -5.56 -8.76 12.43
CA ASP A 50 -5.03 -9.14 11.13
C ASP A 50 -5.01 -10.67 11.06
N THR A 51 -6.03 -11.27 10.43
CA THR A 51 -6.23 -12.72 10.41
C THR A 51 -5.79 -13.38 9.11
N LYS A 52 -5.36 -12.61 8.10
CA LYS A 52 -5.07 -13.10 6.74
C LYS A 52 -3.60 -12.96 6.42
N ASP A 53 -2.91 -14.09 6.28
CA ASP A 53 -1.47 -14.10 5.96
C ASP A 53 -1.18 -13.73 4.52
N ARG A 54 -2.17 -13.89 3.63
CA ARG A 54 -2.07 -13.62 2.20
C ARG A 54 -3.37 -13.03 1.67
N LEU A 55 -3.22 -12.13 0.71
CA LEU A 55 -4.30 -11.53 -0.07
C LEU A 55 -3.88 -11.51 -1.53
N LEU A 56 -4.56 -12.31 -2.35
CA LEU A 56 -4.39 -12.35 -3.80
C LEU A 56 -5.78 -12.40 -4.43
N ALA A 57 -6.17 -11.32 -5.10
CA ALA A 57 -7.48 -11.21 -5.72
C ALA A 57 -7.40 -11.60 -7.21
N SER A 58 -8.31 -12.48 -7.65
CA SER A 58 -8.51 -12.73 -9.09
C SER A 58 -9.10 -11.49 -9.74
N ILE A 59 -8.61 -11.17 -10.94
CA ILE A 59 -9.06 -10.06 -11.78
C ILE A 59 -9.83 -10.54 -13.01
N ASP A 60 -10.18 -11.83 -13.08
CA ASP A 60 -10.75 -12.44 -14.28
C ASP A 60 -12.10 -11.82 -14.63
N ARG A 61 -12.99 -11.65 -13.63
CA ARG A 61 -14.28 -10.99 -13.82
C ARG A 61 -14.16 -9.53 -14.26
N ALA A 62 -13.15 -8.80 -13.77
CA ALA A 62 -12.90 -7.43 -14.21
C ALA A 62 -12.38 -7.39 -15.65
N ARG A 63 -11.53 -8.35 -16.03
CA ARG A 63 -11.07 -8.52 -17.41
C ARG A 63 -12.22 -8.81 -18.35
N GLU A 64 -13.11 -9.72 -17.98
CA GLU A 64 -14.29 -10.11 -18.77
C GLU A 64 -15.29 -8.96 -18.92
N LEU A 65 -15.64 -8.28 -17.83
CA LEU A 65 -16.71 -7.28 -17.84
C LEU A 65 -16.29 -5.94 -18.45
N ILE A 66 -15.05 -5.49 -18.20
CA ILE A 66 -14.61 -4.13 -18.53
C ILE A 66 -13.24 -4.07 -19.22
N GLY A 67 -12.68 -5.23 -19.63
CA GLY A 67 -11.36 -5.30 -20.24
C GLY A 67 -10.25 -4.79 -19.31
N TYR A 68 -10.39 -4.98 -18.00
CA TYR A 68 -9.39 -4.52 -17.03
C TYR A 68 -8.10 -5.33 -17.15
N GLU A 69 -6.99 -4.60 -17.30
CA GLU A 69 -5.64 -5.14 -17.33
C GLU A 69 -4.71 -4.15 -16.60
N PRO A 70 -4.23 -4.48 -15.38
CA PRO A 70 -3.29 -3.63 -14.68
C PRO A 70 -1.94 -3.64 -15.40
N ASN A 71 -1.49 -2.47 -15.83
CA ASN A 71 -0.29 -2.31 -16.65
C ASN A 71 0.89 -1.67 -15.91
N THR A 72 0.67 -1.04 -14.76
CA THR A 72 1.75 -0.47 -13.93
C THR A 72 2.49 -1.58 -13.18
N PRO A 73 3.80 -1.79 -13.43
CA PRO A 73 4.65 -2.62 -12.61
C PRO A 73 4.70 -2.12 -11.15
N PHE A 74 4.87 -3.03 -10.20
CA PHE A 74 4.80 -2.67 -8.78
C PHE A 74 5.98 -1.78 -8.34
N ASP A 75 7.16 -2.05 -8.86
CA ASP A 75 8.38 -1.27 -8.65
C ASP A 75 8.28 0.14 -9.22
N GLU A 76 7.76 0.30 -10.44
CA GLU A 76 7.48 1.61 -11.05
C GLU A 76 6.50 2.42 -10.18
N GLY A 77 5.35 1.82 -9.83
CA GLY A 77 4.36 2.49 -8.98
C GLY A 77 4.89 2.84 -7.58
N LEU A 78 5.79 2.03 -7.03
CA LEU A 78 6.44 2.31 -5.75
C LEU A 78 7.43 3.47 -5.86
N GLN A 79 8.20 3.56 -6.94
CA GLN A 79 9.11 4.68 -7.20
C GLN A 79 8.33 5.99 -7.36
N ASP A 80 7.25 5.98 -8.13
CA ASP A 80 6.36 7.14 -8.30
C ASP A 80 5.77 7.58 -6.95
N THR A 81 5.37 6.62 -6.12
CA THR A 81 4.88 6.90 -4.77
C THR A 81 5.96 7.57 -3.92
N VAL A 82 7.18 7.03 -3.89
CA VAL A 82 8.28 7.63 -3.12
C VAL A 82 8.64 9.01 -3.66
N GLN A 83 8.59 9.22 -4.97
CA GLN A 83 8.83 10.54 -5.56
C GLN A 83 7.76 11.54 -5.11
N TRP A 84 6.48 11.15 -5.13
CA TRP A 84 5.41 12.00 -4.61
C TRP A 84 5.63 12.38 -3.13
N PHE A 85 6.10 11.43 -2.30
CA PHE A 85 6.47 11.70 -0.90
C PHE A 85 7.61 12.72 -0.78
N ARG A 86 8.62 12.66 -1.66
CA ARG A 86 9.72 13.64 -1.68
C ARG A 86 9.22 15.03 -2.06
N ASP A 87 8.34 15.09 -3.06
CA ASP A 87 7.82 16.36 -3.59
C ASP A 87 6.88 17.07 -2.60
N HIS A 88 6.20 16.32 -1.72
CA HIS A 88 5.20 16.84 -0.77
C HIS A 88 5.63 16.67 0.70
N TRP A 89 6.92 16.52 0.97
CA TRP A 89 7.41 16.13 2.30
C TRP A 89 6.96 17.09 3.42
N GLU A 90 7.00 18.40 3.18
CA GLU A 90 6.60 19.40 4.17
C GLU A 90 5.09 19.33 4.51
N GLU A 91 4.25 19.15 3.50
CA GLU A 91 2.79 19.00 3.67
C GLU A 91 2.44 17.71 4.41
N ILE A 92 3.16 16.63 4.10
CA ILE A 92 3.04 15.35 4.78
C ILE A 92 3.44 15.50 6.24
N GLN A 93 4.56 16.16 6.55
CA GLN A 93 4.99 16.40 7.93
C GLN A 93 3.96 17.20 8.73
N ALA A 94 3.38 18.24 8.13
CA ALA A 94 2.32 19.02 8.76
C ALA A 94 1.03 18.20 9.02
N SER A 95 0.70 17.28 8.10
CA SER A 95 -0.53 16.47 8.15
C SER A 95 -0.40 15.18 8.97
N ALA A 96 0.82 14.63 9.07
CA ALA A 96 1.14 13.39 9.75
C ALA A 96 1.48 13.58 11.24
N HIS A 97 1.26 14.78 11.79
CA HIS A 97 1.38 15.01 13.23
C HIS A 97 0.21 14.36 13.98
N PHE A 98 0.37 13.08 14.29
CA PHE A 98 -0.50 12.38 15.22
C PHE A 98 -0.03 12.72 16.63
N GLY A 99 -0.84 13.46 17.40
CA GLY A 99 -0.55 13.75 18.79
C GLY A 99 -0.32 12.49 19.66
N PRO A 100 0.00 12.65 20.94
CA PRO A 100 0.23 11.49 21.82
C PRO A 100 -0.99 10.54 21.83
N GLY A 101 -0.76 9.25 21.51
CA GLY A 101 -1.75 8.18 21.66
C GLY A 101 -2.73 7.93 20.50
N VAL A 102 -2.67 8.70 19.40
CA VAL A 102 -3.64 8.58 18.28
C VAL A 102 -3.30 7.52 17.23
N SER A 103 -2.08 6.99 17.17
CA SER A 103 -1.73 5.91 16.24
C SER A 103 -1.49 4.59 16.96
N ALA A 104 -2.27 3.57 16.60
CA ALA A 104 -2.07 2.19 17.06
C ALA A 104 -0.70 1.62 16.66
N ALA A 105 -0.04 2.19 15.63
CA ALA A 105 1.28 1.80 15.18
C ALA A 105 2.43 2.47 15.96
N VAL A 106 2.16 3.57 16.67
CA VAL A 106 3.18 4.40 17.35
C VAL A 106 3.06 4.31 18.88
N ARG A 107 2.06 3.56 19.41
CA ARG A 107 1.85 3.42 20.86
C ARG A 107 3.07 2.91 21.64
N GLU A 108 3.96 2.16 20.99
CA GLU A 108 5.20 1.65 21.60
C GLU A 108 6.47 2.35 21.08
N MET A 109 6.33 3.28 20.13
CA MET A 109 7.43 4.09 19.59
C MET A 109 7.53 5.46 20.28
N THR A 110 7.20 5.52 21.57
CA THR A 110 7.55 6.69 22.38
C THR A 110 9.08 6.72 22.45
N VAL A 111 9.67 7.60 21.64
CA VAL A 111 11.08 7.98 21.79
C VAL A 111 11.20 8.48 23.22
N VAL A 112 11.91 7.71 24.06
CA VAL A 112 12.42 8.23 25.32
C VAL A 112 13.53 9.20 24.92
N GLU A 113 13.19 10.48 24.77
CA GLU A 113 14.19 11.53 24.77
C GLU A 113 14.99 11.40 26.08
N ARG A 114 16.31 11.33 25.94
CA ARG A 114 17.23 11.60 27.05
C ARG A 114 17.61 13.06 27.03
#